data_AF-A0A3B0ZJG3-F1
#
_entry.id   AF-A0A3B0ZJG3-F1
#
_cell.length_a   1.000
_cell.length_b   1.000
_cell.length_c   1.000
_cell.angle_alpha   90.00
_cell.angle_beta   90.00
_cell.angle_gamma   90.00
#
_symmetry.space_group_name_H-M   'P 1'
#
loop_
_entity.id
_entity.type
_entity.pdbx_description
1 polymer ?
#
loop_
_entity_poly.entity_id
_entity_poly.type
_entity_poly.pdbx_seq_one_letter_code
_entity_poly.pdbx_strand_id
1 'polypeptide(L)' 'MAVTLAVPKKPQRIPELLTREEVGRILTACENPKHRMMLIMGYGCGLRVSERVSLKVGYIDGERRLLRIDQGKGARIVW' A
#
# COMPACT_ATOMS: atom_id res chain seq x y z
N MET A 1 20.72 36.44 -11.80
CA MET A 1 19.89 35.34 -12.33
C MET A 1 20.17 34.10 -11.50
N ALA A 2 19.16 33.54 -10.83
CA ALA A 2 19.34 32.35 -10.00
C ALA A 2 19.27 31.10 -10.89
N VAL A 3 20.31 30.27 -10.87
CA VAL A 3 20.33 28.98 -11.57
C VAL A 3 19.71 27.94 -10.65
N THR A 4 18.57 27.39 -11.04
CA THR A 4 17.92 26.28 -10.33
C THR A 4 18.66 24.99 -10.67
N LEU A 5 19.59 24.58 -9.82
CA LEU A 5 20.27 23.29 -9.94
C LEU A 5 19.30 22.17 -9.54
N ALA A 6 18.90 21.34 -10.51
CA ALA A 6 18.12 20.12 -10.24
C ALA A 6 19.03 19.09 -9.55
N VAL A 7 18.99 19.06 -8.21
CA VAL A 7 19.76 18.10 -7.43
C VAL A 7 19.20 16.69 -7.67
N PRO A 8 20.03 15.69 -8.02
CA PRO A 8 19.57 14.32 -8.19
C PRO A 8 18.93 13.81 -6.90
N LYS A 9 17.80 13.10 -7.03
CA LYS A 9 17.12 12.49 -5.88
C LYS A 9 18.08 11.53 -5.19
N LYS A 10 18.21 11.64 -3.86
CA LYS A 10 19.01 10.71 -3.06
C LYS A 10 18.58 9.27 -3.36
N PRO A 11 19.53 8.34 -3.59
CA PRO A 11 19.20 6.94 -3.78
C PRO A 11 18.48 6.43 -2.52
N GLN A 12 17.21 6.04 -2.68
CA GLN A 12 16.47 5.36 -1.62
C GLN A 12 16.96 3.92 -1.55
N ARG A 13 17.61 3.56 -0.44
CA ARG A 13 17.83 2.15 -0.12
C ARG A 13 16.49 1.53 0.22
N ILE A 14 16.18 0.41 -0.40
CA ILE A 14 15.05 -0.42 0.02
C ILE A 14 15.40 -0.88 1.45
N PRO A 15 14.56 -0.58 2.47
CA PRO A 15 14.81 -1.02 3.82
C PRO A 15 14.97 -2.55 3.89
N GLU A 16 15.65 -3.02 4.92
CA GLU A 16 15.67 -4.45 5.24
C GLU A 16 14.24 -5.01 5.33
N LEU A 17 14.06 -6.23 4.84
CA LEU A 17 12.75 -6.87 4.80
C LEU A 17 12.28 -7.13 6.24
N LEU A 18 11.08 -6.64 6.57
CA LEU A 18 10.49 -6.85 7.88
C LEU A 18 10.18 -8.34 8.13
N THR A 19 10.45 -8.82 9.35
CA THR A 19 10.02 -10.16 9.77
C THR A 19 8.52 -10.21 10.04
N ARG A 20 7.94 -11.42 10.13
CA ARG A 20 6.52 -11.59 10.44
C ARG A 20 6.16 -11.04 11.83
N GLU A 21 7.08 -11.18 12.78
CA GLU A 21 6.93 -10.69 14.16
C GLU A 21 6.95 -9.15 14.20
N GLU A 22 7.81 -8.52 13.40
CA GLU A 22 7.85 -7.06 13.25
C GLU A 22 6.57 -6.51 12.63
N VAL A 23 6.08 -7.14 11.57
CA VAL A 23 4.79 -6.77 10.96
C VAL A 23 3.66 -6.94 11.98
N GLY A 24 3.66 -8.05 12.74
CA GLY A 24 2.71 -8.27 13.83
C GLY A 24 2.70 -7.13 14.84
N ARG A 25 3.88 -6.72 15.33
CA ARG A 25 4.03 -5.60 16.27
C ARG A 25 3.50 -4.27 15.70
N ILE A 26 3.78 -3.99 14.43
CA ILE A 26 3.28 -2.78 13.75
C ILE A 26 1.75 -2.78 13.67
N LEU A 27 1.16 -3.92 13.29
CA LEU A 27 -0.29 -4.07 13.18
C LEU A 27 -1.01 -3.97 14.54
N THR A 28 -0.42 -4.54 15.60
CA THR A 28 -0.98 -4.49 16.96
C THR A 28 -0.86 -3.10 17.58
N ALA A 29 0.18 -2.33 17.23
CA ALA A 29 0.36 -0.96 17.71
C ALA A 29 -0.59 0.05 17.04
N CYS A 30 -1.23 -0.32 15.92
CA CYS A 30 -2.19 0.55 15.24
C CYS A 30 -3.58 0.48 15.88
N GLU A 31 -3.89 1.43 16.75
CA GLU A 31 -5.21 1.59 17.37
C GLU A 31 -6.29 2.04 16.38
N ASN A 32 -5.92 2.87 15.40
CA ASN A 32 -6.88 3.37 14.41
C ASN A 32 -7.24 2.25 13.41
N PRO A 33 -8.52 1.81 13.37
CA PRO A 33 -8.94 0.69 12.52
C PRO A 33 -8.75 0.98 11.02
N LYS A 34 -8.85 2.25 10.59
CA LYS A 34 -8.59 2.65 9.20
C LYS A 34 -7.13 2.43 8.83
N HIS A 35 -6.20 2.83 9.71
CA HIS A 35 -4.77 2.68 9.45
C HIS A 35 -4.37 1.21 9.50
N ARG A 36 -4.89 0.46 10.47
CA ARG A 36 -4.69 -0.98 10.57
C ARG A 36 -5.15 -1.70 9.30
N MET A 37 -6.34 -1.37 8.78
CA MET A 37 -6.84 -1.90 7.51
C MET A 37 -5.89 -1.59 6.35
N MET A 38 -5.43 -0.34 6.22
CA MET A 38 -4.50 0.04 5.15
C MET A 38 -3.17 -0.72 5.22
N LEU A 39 -2.67 -1.04 6.41
CA LEU A 39 -1.45 -1.83 6.60
C LEU A 39 -1.69 -3.30 6.25
N ILE A 40 -2.78 -3.90 6.74
CA ILE A 40 -3.16 -5.28 6.43
C ILE A 40 -3.33 -5.46 4.92
N MET A 41 -4.03 -4.56 4.25
CA MET A 41 -4.26 -4.63 2.80
C MET A 41 -2.96 -4.48 2.01
N GLY A 42 -2.04 -3.64 2.49
CA GLY A 42 -0.71 -3.50 1.89
C GLY A 42 0.15 -4.75 2.04
N TYR A 43 0.13 -5.36 3.23
CA TYR A 43 0.94 -6.54 3.55
C TYR A 43 0.34 -7.83 2.96
N GLY A 44 -0.96 -8.07 3.18
CA GLY A 44 -1.65 -9.30 2.80
C GLY A 44 -2.01 -9.40 1.32
N CYS A 45 -2.33 -8.28 0.68
CA CYS A 45 -2.74 -8.25 -0.73
C CYS A 45 -1.70 -7.58 -1.65
N GLY A 46 -0.58 -7.09 -1.09
CA GLY A 46 0.48 -6.45 -1.88
C GLY A 46 0.07 -5.14 -2.56
N LEU A 47 -1.02 -4.49 -2.09
CA LEU A 47 -1.54 -3.29 -2.74
C LEU A 47 -0.58 -2.11 -2.59
N ARG A 48 -0.39 -1.36 -3.68
CA ARG A 48 0.30 -0.06 -3.64
C ARG A 48 -0.53 0.94 -2.83
N VAL A 49 0.13 2.01 -2.38
CA VAL A 49 -0.53 3.08 -1.62
C VAL A 49 -1.67 3.70 -2.42
N SER A 50 -1.48 3.97 -3.71
CA SER A 50 -2.53 4.51 -4.59
C SER A 50 -3.73 3.58 -4.73
N GLU A 51 -3.48 2.26 -4.79
CA GLU A 51 -4.51 1.24 -4.96
C GLU A 51 -5.37 1.13 -3.69
N ARG A 52 -4.75 1.03 -2.50
CA ARG A 52 -5.49 0.92 -1.23
C ARG A 52 -6.24 2.20 -0.83
N VAL A 53 -5.74 3.38 -1.21
CA VAL A 53 -6.41 4.66 -0.94
C VAL A 53 -7.61 4.87 -1.88
N SER A 54 -7.59 4.27 -3.06
CA SER A 54 -8.67 4.37 -4.06
C SER A 54 -9.70 3.24 -3.95
N LEU A 55 -9.50 2.28 -3.03
CA LEU A 55 -10.39 1.13 -2.84
C LEU A 55 -11.75 1.59 -2.32
N LYS A 56 -12.81 1.04 -2.92
CA LYS A 56 -14.20 1.29 -2.52
C LYS A 56 -14.77 0.05 -1.84
N VAL A 57 -15.70 0.24 -0.90
CA VAL A 57 -16.35 -0.89 -0.21
C VAL A 57 -17.04 -1.84 -1.20
N GLY A 58 -17.69 -1.30 -2.23
CA GLY A 58 -18.33 -2.11 -3.28
C GLY A 58 -17.38 -2.90 -4.18
N TYR A 59 -16.06 -2.74 -4.02
CA TYR A 59 -15.05 -3.51 -4.74
C TYR A 59 -14.51 -4.70 -3.93
N ILE A 60 -15.03 -4.89 -2.71
CA ILE A 60 -14.67 -5.99 -1.82
C ILE A 60 -15.74 -7.07 -1.98
N ASP A 61 -15.34 -8.21 -2.54
CA ASP A 61 -16.18 -9.41 -2.57
C ASP A 61 -15.79 -10.30 -1.40
N GLY A 62 -16.56 -10.22 -0.31
CA GLY A 62 -16.30 -11.00 0.91
C GLY A 62 -16.58 -12.49 0.78
N GLU A 63 -17.46 -12.90 -0.16
CA GLU A 63 -17.81 -14.30 -0.38
C GLU A 63 -16.68 -15.01 -1.13
N ARG A 64 -16.18 -14.38 -2.20
CA ARG A 64 -15.08 -14.91 -3.02
C ARG A 64 -13.70 -14.54 -2.49
N ARG A 65 -13.64 -13.64 -1.50
CA ARG A 65 -12.41 -13.06 -0.95
C ARG A 65 -11.56 -12.38 -2.04
N LEU A 66 -12.21 -11.62 -2.92
CA LEU A 66 -11.60 -10.92 -4.05
C LEU A 66 -11.67 -9.40 -3.87
N LEU A 67 -10.75 -8.69 -4.51
CA LEU A 67 -10.61 -7.25 -4.39
C LEU A 67 -10.44 -6.63 -5.77
N ARG A 68 -11.43 -5.88 -6.21
CA ARG A 68 -11.33 -5.17 -7.48
C ARG A 68 -10.44 -3.93 -7.37
N ILE A 69 -9.38 -3.89 -8.18
CA ILE A 69 -8.45 -2.76 -8.28
C ILE A 69 -8.55 -2.17 -9.69
N ASP A 70 -9.08 -0.95 -9.80
CA ASP A 70 -9.32 -0.31 -11.10
C ASP A 70 -8.04 0.25 -11.76
N GLN A 71 -7.00 0.55 -10.97
CA GLN A 71 -5.72 1.13 -11.45
C GLN A 71 -4.52 0.24 -11.14
N GLY A 72 -4.60 -1.04 -11.51
CA GLY A 72 -3.46 -1.95 -11.47
C GLY A 72 -2.35 -1.53 -12.46
N LYS A 73 -1.26 -2.28 -12.48
CA LYS A 73 -0.11 -2.02 -13.36
C LYS A 73 -0.57 -1.92 -14.83
N GLY A 74 -0.27 -0.78 -15.48
CA GLY A 74 -0.67 -0.48 -16.85
C GLY A 74 -2.11 0.04 -16.99
N ALA A 75 -2.69 0.62 -15.92
CA ALA A 75 -4.07 1.11 -15.89
C ALA A 75 -5.12 0.02 -16.19
N ARG A 76 -4.84 -1.20 -15.74
CA ARG A 76 -5.73 -2.36 -15.93
C ARG A 76 -6.55 -2.62 -14.67
N ILE A 77 -7.80 -3.01 -14.89
CA ILE A 77 -8.68 -3.52 -13.83
C ILE A 77 -8.27 -4.96 -13.53
N VAL A 78 -8.07 -5.27 -12.25
CA VAL A 78 -7.81 -6.64 -11.76
C VAL A 78 -8.77 -6.99 -10.62
N TRP A 79 -9.08 -8.27 -10.45
CA TRP A 79 -9.94 -8.83 -9.40
C TRP A 79 -9.12 -9.60 -8.35
#